data_AF-A0A2V8U422-F1
#
_entry.id   AF-A0A2V8U422-F1
#
_cell.length_a   1.000
_cell.length_b   1.000
_cell.length_c   1.000
_cell.angle_alpha   90.00
_cell.angle_beta   90.00
_cell.angle_gamma   90.00
#
_symmetry.space_group_name_H-M   'P 1'
#
loop_
_entity.id
_entity.type
_entity.pdbx_description
1 polymer ?
#
loop_
_entity_poly.entity_id
_entity_poly.type
_entity_poly.pdbx_seq_one_letter_code
_entity_poly.pdbx_strand_id
1 'polypeptide(L)'
;MGSLIPIVGLAALTAATAAAQATASPDPLAALERNAQAKVSEWDMLAKGLEARAARLLPCDPRVRSAIEEVSAASEARVAALRQYLKEAAARAKNDTEAAERLAADHDARAAELSTERTEAEAEQNALEGQITNIGESVKRRAALADAQKALAQIAGLTRQRVLETQTQASRQPGLSVLLHDLATGYQARQRALESQLSALEAEAARWRAYYEARLARAHTECTITQSTEIPQRPERKKK
;
A
#
# COMPACT_ATOMS: atom_id res chain seq x y z
N MET A 1 31.86 -30.22 48.63
CA MET A 1 30.83 -31.13 48.05
C MET A 1 29.53 -30.34 47.96
N GLY A 2 28.85 -30.39 46.81
CA GLY A 2 27.42 -30.03 46.71
C GLY A 2 27.13 -28.64 46.14
N SER A 3 26.95 -28.60 44.82
CA SER A 3 26.38 -27.52 44.01
C SER A 3 24.91 -27.23 44.37
N LEU A 4 24.43 -26.00 44.15
CA LEU A 4 23.29 -25.68 43.25
C LEU A 4 22.83 -24.21 43.44
N ILE A 5 22.97 -23.42 42.37
CA ILE A 5 22.29 -22.15 42.10
C ILE A 5 21.09 -22.48 41.16
N PRO A 6 20.28 -21.54 40.64
CA PRO A 6 19.35 -20.51 41.17
C PRO A 6 17.88 -20.78 40.75
N ILE A 7 16.89 -20.02 41.23
CA ILE A 7 15.85 -19.38 40.35
C ILE A 7 15.32 -18.11 41.05
N VAL A 8 15.85 -16.95 40.67
CA VAL A 8 15.19 -15.65 40.90
C VAL A 8 14.35 -15.40 39.65
N GLY A 9 13.04 -15.63 39.77
CA GLY A 9 12.08 -15.47 38.69
C GLY A 9 11.84 -14.00 38.35
N LEU A 10 11.95 -13.72 37.05
CA LEU A 10 11.57 -12.50 36.34
C LEU A 10 10.28 -11.87 36.91
N ALA A 11 10.41 -10.68 37.49
CA ALA A 11 9.29 -9.78 37.76
C ALA A 11 9.68 -8.36 37.31
N ALA A 12 9.75 -8.13 36.00
CA ALA A 12 9.75 -6.79 35.39
C ALA A 12 9.73 -6.89 33.87
N LEU A 13 8.60 -7.29 33.25
CA LEU A 13 8.35 -7.08 31.81
C LEU A 13 6.88 -7.39 31.44
N THR A 14 5.93 -6.76 32.13
CA THR A 14 4.51 -6.76 31.71
C THR A 14 3.90 -5.36 31.73
N ALA A 15 4.72 -4.32 31.60
CA ALA A 15 4.27 -2.92 31.56
C ALA A 15 4.44 -2.27 30.17
N ALA A 16 4.29 -3.03 29.07
CA ALA A 16 4.36 -2.49 27.71
C ALA A 16 3.23 -2.94 26.76
N THR A 17 2.19 -3.62 27.27
CA THR A 17 1.03 -4.03 26.45
C THR A 17 -0.24 -3.21 26.73
N ALA A 18 -0.19 -2.23 27.63
CA ALA A 18 -1.35 -1.42 27.99
C ALA A 18 -1.51 -0.10 27.20
N ALA A 19 -0.67 0.18 26.20
CA ALA A 19 -0.73 1.41 25.41
C ALA A 19 -1.16 1.23 23.94
N ALA A 20 -1.59 0.03 23.54
CA ALA A 20 -2.02 -0.25 22.16
C ALA A 20 -3.51 -0.61 22.02
N GLN A 21 -4.33 -0.35 23.03
CA GLN A 21 -5.79 -0.26 22.86
C GLN A 21 -6.17 1.18 22.56
N ALA A 22 -5.52 1.78 21.56
CA ALA A 22 -6.17 2.83 20.80
C ALA A 22 -7.36 2.13 20.14
N THR A 23 -8.57 2.46 20.60
CA THR A 23 -9.83 2.15 19.92
C THR A 23 -9.59 2.24 18.42
N ALA A 24 -9.63 1.10 17.72
CA ALA A 24 -9.42 1.04 16.29
C ALA A 24 -10.48 1.94 15.65
N SER A 25 -10.08 3.16 15.28
CA SER A 25 -10.90 4.03 14.46
C SER A 25 -11.33 3.21 13.25
N PRO A 26 -12.63 3.20 12.89
CA PRO A 26 -13.09 2.40 11.75
C PRO A 26 -12.26 2.77 10.52
N ASP A 27 -11.67 1.77 9.84
CA ASP A 27 -10.84 2.02 8.66
C ASP A 27 -11.70 2.76 7.62
N PRO A 28 -11.39 4.04 7.33
CA PRO A 28 -12.20 4.85 6.42
C PRO A 28 -12.26 4.22 5.02
N LEU A 29 -11.21 3.49 4.63
CA LEU A 29 -11.16 2.81 3.34
C LEU A 29 -12.14 1.64 3.26
N ALA A 30 -12.31 0.89 4.35
CA ALA A 30 -13.25 -0.25 4.40
C ALA A 30 -14.72 0.19 4.34
N ALA A 31 -15.04 1.41 4.81
CA ALA A 31 -16.37 1.98 4.63
C ALA A 31 -16.63 2.36 3.16
N LEU A 32 -15.64 2.99 2.50
CA LEU A 32 -15.71 3.35 1.09
C LEU A 32 -15.80 2.12 0.18
N GLU A 33 -15.05 1.07 0.48
CA GLU A 33 -15.09 -0.19 -0.28
C GLU A 33 -16.48 -0.81 -0.23
N ARG A 34 -17.07 -0.94 0.97
CA ARG A 34 -18.42 -1.47 1.14
C ARG A 34 -19.46 -0.63 0.42
N ASN A 35 -19.34 0.70 0.46
CA ASN A 35 -20.23 1.59 -0.29
C ASN A 35 -20.12 1.36 -1.80
N ALA A 36 -18.89 1.30 -2.34
CA ALA A 36 -18.65 1.05 -3.74
C ALA A 36 -19.23 -0.31 -4.18
N GLN A 37 -19.00 -1.38 -3.40
CA GLN A 37 -19.58 -2.70 -3.65
C GLN A 37 -21.11 -2.67 -3.66
N ALA A 38 -21.74 -1.96 -2.72
CA ALA A 38 -23.19 -1.82 -2.66
C ALA A 38 -23.75 -1.08 -3.90
N LYS A 39 -23.06 -0.04 -4.38
CA LYS A 39 -23.48 0.68 -5.60
C LYS A 39 -23.25 -0.12 -6.87
N VAL A 40 -22.20 -0.95 -6.91
CA VAL A 40 -21.99 -1.90 -8.01
C VAL A 40 -23.14 -2.91 -8.07
N SER A 41 -23.52 -3.51 -6.93
CA SER A 41 -24.59 -4.52 -6.91
C SER A 41 -25.96 -3.93 -7.23
N GLU A 42 -26.25 -2.72 -6.73
CA GLU A 42 -27.48 -1.98 -7.06
C GLU A 42 -27.61 -1.76 -8.57
N TRP A 43 -26.57 -1.20 -9.20
CA TRP A 43 -26.55 -0.98 -10.64
C TRP A 43 -26.66 -2.30 -11.44
N ASP A 44 -25.93 -3.35 -11.04
CA ASP A 44 -25.95 -4.64 -11.75
C ASP A 44 -27.35 -5.27 -11.75
N MET A 45 -28.06 -5.22 -10.61
CA MET A 45 -29.44 -5.68 -10.51
C MET A 45 -30.38 -4.89 -11.44
N LEU A 46 -30.27 -3.56 -11.44
CA LEU A 46 -31.10 -2.70 -12.28
C LEU A 46 -30.80 -2.90 -13.78
N ALA A 47 -29.52 -2.96 -14.15
CA ALA A 47 -29.08 -3.15 -15.53
C ALA A 47 -29.54 -4.50 -16.10
N LYS A 48 -29.43 -5.60 -15.34
CA LYS A 48 -29.94 -6.91 -15.76
C LYS A 48 -31.47 -6.94 -15.92
N GLY A 49 -32.19 -6.18 -15.09
CA GLY A 49 -33.64 -6.09 -15.16
C GLY A 49 -34.19 -5.19 -16.27
N LEU A 50 -33.36 -4.31 -16.84
CA LEU A 50 -33.81 -3.27 -17.77
C LEU A 50 -34.48 -3.82 -19.03
N GLU A 51 -33.86 -4.79 -19.72
CA GLU A 51 -34.42 -5.35 -20.96
C GLU A 51 -35.76 -6.04 -20.72
N ALA A 52 -35.86 -6.83 -19.64
CA ALA A 52 -37.09 -7.54 -19.29
C ALA A 52 -38.23 -6.58 -18.95
N ARG A 53 -37.92 -5.43 -18.32
CA ARG A 53 -38.90 -4.36 -18.05
C ARG A 53 -39.30 -3.64 -19.33
N ALA A 54 -38.34 -3.26 -20.17
CA ALA A 54 -38.57 -2.53 -21.41
C ALA A 54 -39.39 -3.34 -22.43
N ALA A 55 -39.12 -4.65 -22.56
CA ALA A 55 -39.81 -5.52 -23.51
C ALA A 55 -41.33 -5.67 -23.26
N ARG A 56 -41.80 -5.34 -22.05
CA ARG A 56 -43.23 -5.43 -21.68
C ARG A 56 -44.00 -4.14 -21.90
N LEU A 57 -43.31 -3.08 -22.32
CA LEU A 57 -43.85 -1.74 -22.45
C LEU A 57 -43.90 -1.34 -23.93
N LEU A 58 -44.83 -0.47 -24.27
CA LEU A 58 -44.85 0.12 -25.62
C LEU A 58 -43.63 1.03 -25.80
N PRO A 59 -43.10 1.21 -27.03
CA PRO A 59 -41.90 2.00 -27.29
C PRO A 59 -41.94 3.45 -26.76
N CYS A 60 -43.13 3.94 -26.42
CA CYS A 60 -43.39 5.32 -26.04
C CYS A 60 -43.99 5.45 -24.64
N ASP A 61 -44.02 4.34 -23.91
CA ASP A 61 -44.45 4.34 -22.53
C ASP A 61 -43.44 5.13 -21.69
N PRO A 62 -43.86 6.17 -20.94
CA PRO A 62 -42.96 6.95 -20.09
C PRO A 62 -42.18 6.09 -19.08
N ARG A 63 -42.70 4.88 -18.76
CA ARG A 63 -42.04 3.93 -17.87
C ARG A 63 -40.73 3.40 -18.45
N VAL A 64 -40.61 3.22 -19.77
CA VAL A 64 -39.35 2.79 -20.42
C VAL A 64 -38.26 3.83 -20.19
N ARG A 65 -38.58 5.10 -20.44
CA ARG A 65 -37.67 6.22 -20.22
C ARG A 65 -37.26 6.31 -18.75
N SER A 66 -38.22 6.25 -17.82
CA SER A 66 -37.92 6.30 -16.38
C SER A 66 -37.01 5.16 -15.92
N ALA A 67 -37.18 3.95 -16.48
CA ALA A 67 -36.32 2.81 -16.16
C ALA A 67 -34.89 3.01 -16.70
N ILE A 68 -34.73 3.57 -17.90
CA ILE A 68 -33.40 3.91 -18.45
C ILE A 68 -32.73 5.00 -17.61
N GLU A 69 -33.47 6.04 -17.21
CA GLU A 69 -32.97 7.12 -16.34
C GLU A 69 -32.55 6.57 -14.96
N GLU A 70 -33.33 5.65 -14.37
CA GLU A 70 -33.01 4.98 -13.11
C GLU A 70 -31.69 4.19 -13.20
N VAL A 71 -31.53 3.36 -14.24
CA VAL A 71 -30.28 2.58 -14.43
C VAL A 71 -29.09 3.50 -14.74
N SER A 72 -29.31 4.59 -15.49
CA SER A 72 -28.29 5.59 -15.77
C SER A 72 -27.81 6.27 -14.49
N ALA A 73 -28.73 6.71 -13.63
CA ALA A 73 -28.40 7.32 -12.34
C ALA A 73 -27.68 6.34 -11.41
N ALA A 74 -28.10 5.07 -11.37
CA ALA A 74 -27.41 4.03 -10.62
C ALA A 74 -25.99 3.77 -11.15
N SER A 75 -25.78 3.81 -12.47
CA SER A 75 -24.46 3.70 -13.10
C SER A 75 -23.54 4.86 -12.69
N GLU A 76 -24.05 6.09 -12.70
CA GLU A 76 -23.30 7.28 -12.26
C GLU A 76 -22.94 7.20 -10.78
N ALA A 77 -23.88 6.79 -9.93
CA ALA A 77 -23.65 6.60 -8.50
C ALA A 77 -22.58 5.52 -8.22
N ARG A 78 -22.63 4.41 -8.95
CA ARG A 78 -21.60 3.36 -8.93
C ARG A 78 -20.22 3.90 -9.30
N VAL A 79 -20.12 4.63 -10.41
CA VAL A 79 -18.85 5.23 -10.85
C VAL A 79 -18.33 6.22 -9.82
N ALA A 80 -19.19 7.06 -9.24
CA ALA A 80 -18.79 8.03 -8.22
C ALA A 80 -18.23 7.34 -6.97
N ALA A 81 -18.90 6.30 -6.48
CA ALA A 81 -18.47 5.53 -5.31
C ALA A 81 -17.13 4.80 -5.56
N LEU A 82 -17.00 4.12 -6.71
CA LEU A 82 -15.74 3.46 -7.09
C LEU A 82 -14.60 4.45 -7.25
N ARG A 83 -14.85 5.62 -7.86
CA ARG A 83 -13.86 6.69 -8.01
C ARG A 83 -13.37 7.19 -6.66
N GLN A 84 -14.29 7.40 -5.72
CA GLN A 84 -13.93 7.86 -4.37
C GLN A 84 -13.06 6.81 -3.66
N TYR A 85 -13.48 5.53 -3.69
CA TYR A 85 -12.70 4.44 -3.11
C TYR A 85 -11.30 4.34 -3.73
N LEU A 86 -11.19 4.30 -5.06
CA LEU A 86 -9.90 4.14 -5.75
C LEU A 86 -8.97 5.35 -5.54
N LYS A 87 -9.50 6.58 -5.45
CA LYS A 87 -8.70 7.76 -5.14
C LYS A 87 -8.08 7.68 -3.74
N GLU A 88 -8.87 7.34 -2.73
CA GLU A 88 -8.37 7.19 -1.36
C GLU A 88 -7.41 5.99 -1.23
N ALA A 89 -7.71 4.88 -1.91
CA ALA A 89 -6.83 3.72 -1.97
C ALA A 89 -5.47 4.07 -2.60
N ALA A 90 -5.47 4.81 -3.72
CA ALA A 90 -4.26 5.24 -4.40
C ALA A 90 -3.44 6.23 -3.55
N ALA A 91 -4.10 7.18 -2.88
CA ALA A 91 -3.44 8.10 -1.96
C ALA A 91 -2.77 7.37 -0.79
N ARG A 92 -3.46 6.40 -0.19
CA ARG A 92 -2.88 5.55 0.86
C ARG A 92 -1.70 4.72 0.35
N ALA A 93 -1.84 4.09 -0.82
CA ALA A 93 -0.77 3.32 -1.43
C ALA A 93 0.47 4.19 -1.74
N LYS A 94 0.28 5.43 -2.18
CA LYS A 94 1.38 6.38 -2.37
C LYS A 94 2.10 6.68 -1.05
N ASN A 95 1.38 6.95 0.02
CA ASN A 95 1.98 7.18 1.34
C ASN A 95 2.75 5.94 1.83
N ASP A 96 2.24 4.73 1.57
CA ASP A 96 2.91 3.47 1.91
C ASP A 96 4.21 3.31 1.09
N THR A 97 4.19 3.62 -0.21
CA THR A 97 5.39 3.64 -1.07
C THR A 97 6.44 4.61 -0.52
N GLU A 98 6.06 5.86 -0.25
CA GLU A 98 6.98 6.88 0.27
C GLU A 98 7.54 6.52 1.66
N ALA A 99 6.75 5.82 2.49
CA ALA A 99 7.23 5.32 3.78
C ALA A 99 8.24 4.17 3.60
N ALA A 100 7.98 3.25 2.69
CA ALA A 100 8.87 2.13 2.40
C ALA A 100 10.19 2.58 1.75
N GLU A 101 10.14 3.53 0.82
CA GLU A 101 11.32 4.13 0.18
C GLU A 101 12.20 4.85 1.21
N ARG A 102 11.60 5.62 2.13
CA ARG A 102 12.34 6.25 3.23
C ARG A 102 13.00 5.22 4.14
N LEU A 103 12.27 4.16 4.51
CA LEU A 103 12.81 3.09 5.35
C LEU A 103 13.99 2.37 4.68
N ALA A 104 13.90 2.11 3.36
CA ALA A 104 15.00 1.52 2.60
C ALA A 104 16.21 2.46 2.56
N ALA A 105 16.00 3.75 2.27
CA ALA A 105 17.07 4.75 2.23
C ALA A 105 17.75 4.94 3.60
N ASP A 106 16.98 5.01 4.69
CA ASP A 106 17.50 5.11 6.06
C ASP A 106 18.34 3.88 6.42
N HIS A 107 17.89 2.69 6.01
CA HIS A 107 18.63 1.46 6.23
C HIS A 107 19.95 1.42 5.44
N ASP A 108 19.93 1.81 4.16
CA ASP A 108 21.13 1.85 3.33
C ASP A 108 22.16 2.87 3.84
N ALA A 109 21.70 4.02 4.33
CA ALA A 109 22.57 5.01 4.98
C ALA A 109 23.28 4.40 6.20
N ARG A 110 22.54 3.71 7.07
CA ARG A 110 23.13 3.00 8.23
C ARG A 110 24.05 1.86 7.82
N ALA A 111 23.72 1.13 6.76
CA ALA A 111 24.57 0.06 6.25
C ALA A 111 25.89 0.61 5.71
N ALA A 112 25.87 1.78 5.06
CA ALA A 112 27.07 2.49 4.62
C ALA A 112 27.93 2.97 5.80
N GLU A 113 27.31 3.56 6.84
CA GLU A 113 27.99 3.95 8.08
C GLU A 113 28.68 2.75 8.74
N LEU A 114 27.97 1.63 8.90
CA LEU A 114 28.53 0.39 9.46
C LEU A 114 29.68 -0.17 8.61
N SER A 115 29.63 -0.02 7.29
CA SER A 115 30.72 -0.41 6.41
C SER A 115 31.96 0.46 6.65
N THR A 116 31.79 1.76 6.83
CA THR A 116 32.89 2.67 7.19
C THR A 116 33.47 2.32 8.55
N GLU A 117 32.63 2.16 9.58
CA GLU A 117 33.07 1.74 10.92
C GLU A 117 33.85 0.43 10.90
N ARG A 118 33.45 -0.53 10.07
CA ARG A 118 34.18 -1.79 9.89
C ARG A 118 35.59 -1.54 9.37
N THR A 119 35.72 -0.73 8.32
CA THR A 119 37.04 -0.41 7.73
C THR A 119 37.94 0.36 8.69
N GLU A 120 37.38 1.27 9.48
CA GLU A 120 38.12 2.01 10.52
C GLU A 120 38.58 1.07 11.64
N ALA A 121 37.71 0.19 12.13
CA ALA A 121 38.05 -0.78 13.17
C ALA A 121 39.13 -1.79 12.69
N GLU A 122 39.07 -2.23 11.43
CA GLU A 122 40.11 -3.08 10.81
C GLU A 122 41.46 -2.32 10.72
N ALA A 123 41.44 -1.04 10.35
CA ALA A 123 42.65 -0.22 10.30
C ALA A 123 43.25 0.02 11.70
N GLU A 124 42.41 0.29 12.71
CA GLU A 124 42.83 0.42 14.11
C GLU A 124 43.47 -0.87 14.62
N GLN A 125 42.87 -2.03 14.32
CA GLN A 125 43.43 -3.33 14.72
C GLN A 125 44.84 -3.51 14.13
N ASN A 126 45.01 -3.26 12.83
CA ASN A 126 46.30 -3.39 12.16
C ASN A 126 47.35 -2.45 12.75
N ALA A 127 46.96 -1.21 13.09
CA ALA A 127 47.86 -0.25 13.74
C ALA A 127 48.28 -0.69 15.14
N LEU A 128 47.34 -1.22 15.95
CA LEU A 128 47.62 -1.74 17.29
C LEU A 128 48.53 -2.97 17.26
N GLU A 129 48.34 -3.89 16.32
CA GLU A 129 49.24 -5.05 16.13
C GLU A 129 50.66 -4.61 15.76
N GLY A 130 50.80 -3.58 14.93
CA GLY A 130 52.08 -2.94 14.65
C GLY A 130 52.74 -2.33 15.90
N GLN A 131 51.98 -1.61 16.72
CA GLN A 131 52.49 -1.03 17.98
C GLN A 131 52.91 -2.09 18.99
N ILE A 132 52.13 -3.15 19.15
CA ILE A 132 52.45 -4.29 20.03
C ILE A 132 53.77 -4.94 19.59
N THR A 133 53.96 -5.12 18.28
CA THR A 133 55.20 -5.69 17.73
C THR A 133 56.40 -4.79 18.05
N ASN A 134 56.30 -3.50 17.77
CA ASN A 134 57.37 -2.52 18.03
C ASN A 134 57.73 -2.41 19.52
N ILE A 135 56.74 -2.39 20.41
CA ILE A 135 56.97 -2.37 21.86
C ILE A 135 57.53 -3.72 22.32
N GLY A 136 57.07 -4.83 21.77
CA GLY A 136 57.63 -6.16 22.06
C GLY A 136 59.13 -6.23 21.76
N GLU A 137 59.60 -5.63 20.66
CA GLU A 137 61.03 -5.50 20.37
C GLU A 137 61.77 -4.59 21.36
N SER A 138 61.11 -3.52 21.81
CA SER A 138 61.67 -2.59 22.79
C SER A 138 61.77 -3.21 24.19
N VAL A 139 60.79 -4.03 24.59
CA VAL A 139 60.75 -4.76 25.86
C VAL A 139 61.92 -5.73 25.98
N LYS A 140 62.33 -6.39 24.89
CA LYS A 140 63.54 -7.23 24.86
C LYS A 140 64.80 -6.49 25.30
N ARG A 141 64.85 -5.16 25.10
CA ARG A 141 65.98 -4.31 25.50
C ARG A 141 65.73 -3.56 26.80
N ARG A 142 64.47 -3.37 27.20
CA ARG A 142 64.05 -2.56 28.36
C ARG A 142 62.84 -3.21 29.06
N ALA A 143 63.10 -3.94 30.15
CA ALA A 143 62.07 -4.64 30.91
C ALA A 143 60.97 -3.72 31.48
N ALA A 144 61.29 -2.44 31.77
CA ALA A 144 60.33 -1.46 32.28
C ALA A 144 59.13 -1.19 31.34
N LEU A 145 59.19 -1.60 30.07
CA LEU A 145 58.10 -1.43 29.11
C LEU A 145 57.08 -2.59 29.11
N ALA A 146 57.29 -3.63 29.92
CA ALA A 146 56.44 -4.83 29.92
C ALA A 146 54.97 -4.55 30.28
N ASP A 147 54.72 -3.65 31.23
CA ASP A 147 53.35 -3.28 31.62
C ASP A 147 52.62 -2.52 30.51
N ALA A 148 53.33 -1.66 29.76
CA ALA A 148 52.77 -0.97 28.61
C ALA A 148 52.43 -1.95 27.47
N GLN A 149 53.27 -2.96 27.24
CA GLN A 149 52.98 -4.04 26.29
C GLN A 149 51.72 -4.81 26.69
N LYS A 150 51.56 -5.12 27.99
CA LYS A 150 50.39 -5.84 28.51
C LYS A 150 49.11 -5.01 28.36
N ALA A 151 49.16 -3.71 28.66
CA ALA A 151 48.02 -2.81 28.48
C ALA A 151 47.60 -2.71 27.00
N LEU A 152 48.56 -2.56 26.08
CA LEU A 152 48.26 -2.56 24.64
C LEU A 152 47.67 -3.89 24.15
N ALA A 153 48.16 -5.02 24.65
CA ALA A 153 47.61 -6.33 24.32
C ALA A 153 46.15 -6.47 24.78
N GLN A 154 45.77 -5.88 25.92
CA GLN A 154 44.38 -5.84 26.37
C GLN A 154 43.52 -4.96 25.45
N ILE A 155 43.99 -3.78 25.08
CA ILE A 155 43.30 -2.88 24.14
C ILE A 155 43.08 -3.57 22.80
N ALA A 156 44.11 -4.21 22.23
CA ALA A 156 43.98 -4.96 20.98
C ALA A 156 42.98 -6.13 21.08
N GLY A 157 42.84 -6.74 22.26
CA GLY A 157 41.80 -7.74 22.52
C GLY A 157 40.39 -7.17 22.42
N LEU A 158 40.15 -6.00 22.99
CA LEU A 158 38.86 -5.29 22.90
C LEU A 158 38.57 -4.82 21.47
N THR A 159 39.58 -4.29 20.76
CA THR A 159 39.43 -3.88 19.35
C THR A 159 39.08 -5.08 18.46
N ARG A 160 39.72 -6.24 18.68
CA ARG A 160 39.35 -7.49 17.98
C ARG A 160 37.90 -7.91 18.23
N GLN A 161 37.40 -7.78 19.46
CA GLN A 161 35.99 -8.06 19.75
C GLN A 161 35.06 -7.12 18.99
N ARG A 162 35.35 -5.81 19.00
CA ARG A 162 34.58 -4.81 18.23
C ARG A 162 34.55 -5.14 16.74
N VAL A 163 35.68 -5.51 16.13
CA VAL A 163 35.75 -5.89 14.71
C VAL A 163 34.87 -7.10 14.39
N LEU A 164 34.85 -8.12 15.26
CA LEU A 164 34.01 -9.30 15.08
C LEU A 164 32.52 -8.97 15.17
N GLU A 165 32.15 -8.09 16.11
CA GLU A 165 30.77 -7.62 16.27
C GLU A 165 30.30 -6.82 15.05
N THR A 166 31.09 -5.85 14.58
CA THR A 166 30.77 -5.05 13.39
C THR A 166 30.73 -5.91 12.13
N GLN A 167 31.61 -6.89 11.98
CA GLN A 167 31.58 -7.84 10.86
C GLN A 167 30.32 -8.71 10.88
N THR A 168 29.92 -9.19 12.07
CA THR A 168 28.69 -9.96 12.24
C THR A 168 27.47 -9.11 11.88
N GLN A 169 27.43 -7.86 12.33
CA GLN A 169 26.34 -6.93 12.03
C GLN A 169 26.29 -6.58 10.54
N ALA A 170 27.44 -6.30 9.91
CA ALA A 170 27.55 -6.02 8.48
C ALA A 170 27.09 -7.20 7.62
N SER A 171 27.38 -8.45 8.02
CA SER A 171 26.96 -9.64 7.27
C SER A 171 25.45 -9.81 7.15
N ARG A 172 24.66 -9.20 8.05
CA ARG A 172 23.19 -9.29 8.07
C ARG A 172 22.51 -8.18 7.25
N GLN A 173 23.21 -7.09 6.95
CA GLN A 173 22.66 -5.91 6.27
C GLN A 173 22.18 -6.19 4.83
N PRO A 174 22.91 -6.93 3.97
CA PRO A 174 22.52 -7.08 2.57
C PRO A 174 21.15 -7.74 2.39
N GLY A 175 20.85 -8.76 3.22
CA GLY A 175 19.56 -9.44 3.15
C GLY A 175 18.38 -8.53 3.51
N LEU A 176 18.55 -7.68 4.53
CA LEU A 176 17.51 -6.72 4.93
C LEU A 176 17.33 -5.60 3.90
N SER A 177 18.43 -5.08 3.34
CA SER A 177 18.36 -4.08 2.26
C SER A 177 17.56 -4.59 1.07
N VAL A 178 17.81 -5.83 0.61
CA VAL A 178 17.04 -6.45 -0.48
C VAL A 178 15.55 -6.51 -0.14
N LEU A 179 15.19 -7.00 1.05
CA LEU A 179 13.79 -7.12 1.47
C LEU A 179 13.07 -5.75 1.55
N LEU A 180 13.77 -4.70 1.97
CA LEU A 180 13.21 -3.35 2.04
C LEU A 180 12.98 -2.76 0.64
N HIS A 181 13.90 -3.00 -0.30
CA HIS A 181 13.74 -2.58 -1.69
C HIS A 181 12.63 -3.35 -2.40
N ASP A 182 12.51 -4.66 -2.15
CA ASP A 182 11.41 -5.48 -2.67
C ASP A 182 10.07 -5.01 -2.12
N LEU A 183 10.01 -4.64 -0.83
CA LEU A 183 8.83 -4.05 -0.21
C LEU A 183 8.44 -2.72 -0.89
N ALA A 184 9.40 -1.81 -1.07
CA ALA A 184 9.17 -0.53 -1.74
C ALA A 184 8.69 -0.73 -3.19
N THR A 185 9.31 -1.66 -3.93
CA THR A 185 8.91 -2.03 -5.29
C THR A 185 7.50 -2.61 -5.33
N GLY A 186 7.16 -3.46 -4.36
CA GLY A 186 5.81 -4.02 -4.21
C GLY A 186 4.74 -2.96 -3.96
N TYR A 187 5.02 -1.99 -3.08
CA TYR A 187 4.10 -0.86 -2.85
C TYR A 187 3.97 0.03 -4.08
N GLN A 188 5.07 0.33 -4.77
CA GLN A 188 5.04 1.11 -6.01
C GLN A 188 4.21 0.41 -7.10
N ALA A 189 4.34 -0.91 -7.24
CA ALA A 189 3.53 -1.69 -8.18
C ALA A 189 2.03 -1.62 -7.82
N ARG A 190 1.69 -1.73 -6.53
CA ARG A 190 0.31 -1.59 -6.04
C ARG A 190 -0.26 -0.20 -6.33
N GLN A 191 0.52 0.86 -6.07
CA GLN A 191 0.12 2.23 -6.37
C GLN A 191 -0.21 2.40 -7.86
N ARG A 192 0.70 1.99 -8.75
CA ARG A 192 0.48 2.06 -10.20
C ARG A 192 -0.74 1.26 -10.66
N ALA A 193 -0.98 0.09 -10.05
CA ALA A 193 -2.16 -0.72 -10.35
C ALA A 193 -3.47 0.02 -9.98
N LEU A 194 -3.51 0.71 -8.84
CA LEU A 194 -4.67 1.50 -8.43
C LEU A 194 -4.89 2.73 -9.32
N GLU A 195 -3.82 3.43 -9.70
CA GLU A 195 -3.88 4.54 -10.67
C GLU A 195 -4.39 4.07 -12.04
N SER A 196 -3.93 2.90 -12.50
CA SER A 196 -4.42 2.26 -13.73
C SER A 196 -5.91 1.91 -13.63
N GLN A 197 -6.35 1.32 -12.52
CA GLN A 197 -7.78 1.02 -12.27
C GLN A 197 -8.63 2.29 -12.28
N LEU A 198 -8.14 3.39 -11.71
CA LEU A 198 -8.83 4.67 -11.72
C LEU A 198 -9.00 5.20 -13.16
N SER A 199 -7.96 5.11 -13.99
CA SER A 199 -8.02 5.51 -15.40
C SER A 199 -8.98 4.63 -16.22
N ALA A 200 -8.99 3.32 -15.96
CA ALA A 200 -9.89 2.37 -16.61
C ALA A 200 -11.35 2.66 -16.24
N LEU A 201 -11.62 3.00 -14.97
CA LEU A 201 -12.94 3.40 -14.50
C LEU A 201 -13.45 4.66 -15.22
N GLU A 202 -12.59 5.64 -15.48
CA GLU A 202 -12.98 6.86 -16.20
C GLU A 202 -13.36 6.58 -17.66
N ALA A 203 -12.62 5.68 -18.33
CA ALA A 203 -12.98 5.22 -19.66
C ALA A 203 -14.31 4.42 -19.65
N GLU A 204 -14.52 3.57 -18.64
CA GLU A 204 -15.77 2.83 -18.48
C GLU A 204 -16.96 3.77 -18.24
N ALA A 205 -16.76 4.81 -17.41
CA ALA A 205 -17.77 5.81 -17.10
C ALA A 205 -18.25 6.54 -18.35
N ALA A 206 -17.32 6.99 -19.20
CA ALA A 206 -17.64 7.64 -20.47
C ALA A 206 -18.44 6.70 -21.40
N ARG A 207 -18.05 5.42 -21.47
CA ARG A 207 -18.74 4.41 -22.29
C ARG A 207 -20.18 4.18 -21.82
N TRP A 208 -20.40 3.99 -20.51
CA TRP A 208 -21.74 3.77 -19.98
C TRP A 208 -22.63 5.00 -20.11
N ARG A 209 -22.07 6.19 -19.88
CA ARG A 209 -22.81 7.44 -20.10
C ARG A 209 -23.29 7.56 -21.54
N ALA A 210 -22.39 7.40 -22.51
CA ALA A 210 -22.75 7.42 -23.93
C ALA A 210 -23.79 6.34 -24.29
N TYR A 211 -23.67 5.15 -23.69
CA TYR A 211 -24.65 4.07 -23.88
C TYR A 211 -26.06 4.45 -23.39
N TYR A 212 -26.20 4.97 -22.17
CA TYR A 212 -27.51 5.35 -21.64
C TYR A 212 -28.08 6.59 -22.35
N GLU A 213 -27.24 7.58 -22.68
CA GLU A 213 -27.63 8.73 -23.50
C GLU A 213 -28.19 8.30 -24.86
N ALA A 214 -27.53 7.36 -25.54
CA ALA A 214 -28.01 6.82 -26.81
C ALA A 214 -29.36 6.08 -26.68
N ARG A 215 -29.56 5.34 -25.58
CA ARG A 215 -30.86 4.67 -25.32
C ARG A 215 -31.97 5.65 -25.04
N LEU A 216 -31.70 6.72 -24.28
CA LEU A 216 -32.67 7.79 -24.03
C LEU A 216 -33.03 8.53 -25.33
N ALA A 217 -32.03 8.84 -26.16
CA ALA A 217 -32.26 9.46 -27.47
C ALA A 217 -33.14 8.56 -28.36
N ARG A 218 -32.87 7.25 -28.39
CA ARG A 218 -33.68 6.28 -29.13
C ARG A 218 -35.12 6.25 -28.65
N ALA A 219 -35.34 6.15 -27.34
CA ALA A 219 -36.69 6.19 -26.76
C ALA A 219 -37.44 7.48 -27.16
N HIS A 220 -36.76 8.63 -27.15
CA HIS A 220 -37.32 9.90 -27.63
C HIS A 220 -37.71 9.87 -29.13
N THR A 221 -36.84 9.33 -29.99
CA THR A 221 -37.14 9.22 -31.42
C THR A 221 -38.31 8.28 -31.69
N GLU A 222 -38.38 7.14 -30.99
CA GLU A 222 -39.48 6.17 -31.12
C GLU A 222 -40.81 6.78 -30.66
N CYS A 223 -40.83 7.55 -29.57
CA CYS A 223 -41.97 8.39 -29.15
C CYS A 223 -42.45 9.35 -30.23
N THR A 224 -41.52 10.01 -30.92
CA THR A 224 -41.87 11.05 -31.90
C THR A 224 -42.50 10.42 -33.15
N ILE A 225 -42.01 9.25 -33.58
CA ILE A 225 -42.52 8.52 -34.75
C ILE A 225 -43.93 7.94 -34.52
N THR A 226 -44.20 7.42 -33.32
CA THR A 226 -45.53 6.85 -33.01
C THR A 226 -46.59 7.93 -32.81
N GLN A 227 -46.27 9.04 -32.15
CA GLN A 227 -47.21 10.14 -31.96
C GLN A 227 -47.55 10.85 -33.28
N SER A 228 -46.60 10.91 -34.22
CA SER A 228 -46.86 11.46 -35.55
C SER A 228 -47.63 10.53 -36.48
N THR A 229 -47.81 9.25 -36.12
CA THR A 229 -48.64 8.29 -36.85
C THR A 229 -50.06 8.13 -36.26
N GLU A 230 -50.42 8.82 -35.18
CA GLU A 230 -51.82 8.96 -34.75
C GLU A 230 -52.61 9.82 -35.74
N ILE A 231 -53.31 9.14 -36.66
CA ILE A 231 -54.21 9.74 -37.66
C ILE A 231 -55.29 10.57 -36.92
N PRO A 232 -55.56 11.83 -37.29
CA PRO A 232 -56.65 12.60 -36.70
C PRO A 232 -57.96 11.81 -36.87
N GLN A 233 -58.64 11.52 -35.76
CA GLN A 233 -59.92 10.82 -35.79
C GLN A 233 -60.86 11.54 -36.77
N ARG A 234 -61.22 10.83 -37.83
CA ARG A 234 -62.19 11.29 -38.83
C ARG A 234 -63.49 11.61 -38.09
N PRO A 235 -64.02 12.84 -38.15
CA PRO A 235 -65.22 13.19 -37.39
C PRO A 235 -66.37 12.28 -37.82
N GLU A 236 -67.01 11.65 -36.84
CA GLU A 236 -68.18 10.80 -37.06
C GLU A 236 -69.23 11.58 -37.83
N ARG A 237 -69.54 11.13 -39.06
CA ARG A 237 -70.67 11.64 -39.81
C ARG A 237 -71.95 11.28 -39.05
N LYS A 238 -72.55 12.27 -38.40
CA LYS A 238 -73.93 12.18 -37.89
C LYS A 238 -74.84 11.71 -39.04
N LYS A 239 -75.43 10.53 -38.90
CA LYS A 239 -76.49 10.04 -39.78
C LYS A 239 -77.74 10.90 -39.53
N LYS A 240 -78.30 11.45 -40.61
CA LYS A 240 -79.65 12.03 -40.63
C LYS A 240 -80.69 10.94 -40.58
#